data_AF-A0A7J6TPJ9-F1
#
_entry.id   AF-A0A7J6TPJ9-F1
#
_cell.length_a   1.000
_cell.length_b   1.000
_cell.length_c   1.000
_cell.angle_alpha   90.00
_cell.angle_beta   90.00
_cell.angle_gamma   90.00
#
_symmetry.space_group_name_H-M   'P 1'
#
loop_
_entity.id
_entity.type
_entity.pdbx_description
1 polymer ?
#
loop_
_entity_poly.entity_id
_entity_poly.type
_entity_poly.pdbx_seq_one_letter_code
_entity_poly.pdbx_strand_id
1 'polypeptide(L)'
;YVPGWEYPIVIGRHAHADQYKCEQFQTDNTPGTVDLVFHPNDGSEGKTVRLFEFKEEDEGGVVMGMYNTKRSIESFARCCFTYALGQGMPLYFSSKNTILKVYDGVFKDVFQQLYDNEYRDQFEKAGLWYEHRLIDDMVAQAIKSKGGFVWACKNYDGDVQSDIVAQGYGSLGLMTSILVCPDGKTVLSEAAHGTVTRHFRAYQ
;
A
#
# COMPACT_ATOMS: atom_id res chain seq x y z
N TYR A 1 -6.64 16.66 -14.33
CA TYR A 1 -5.33 17.25 -14.66
C TYR A 1 -4.87 18.12 -13.50
N VAL A 2 -3.65 17.92 -12.99
CA VAL A 2 -3.07 18.71 -11.89
C VAL A 2 -1.92 19.56 -12.45
N PRO A 3 -2.13 20.88 -12.67
CA PRO A 3 -1.17 21.71 -13.41
C PRO A 3 0.21 21.85 -12.76
N GLY A 4 0.31 21.72 -11.43
CA GLY A 4 1.55 21.90 -10.69
C GLY A 4 2.51 20.72 -10.78
N TRP A 5 2.09 19.57 -11.32
CA TRP A 5 2.93 18.39 -11.44
C TRP A 5 3.84 18.49 -12.67
N GLU A 6 5.06 18.97 -12.43
CA GLU A 6 6.10 19.18 -13.45
C GLU A 6 6.97 17.92 -13.67
N TYR A 7 7.13 17.09 -12.65
CA TYR A 7 7.93 15.85 -12.64
C TYR A 7 7.05 14.64 -12.34
N PRO A 8 7.40 13.41 -12.76
CA PRO A 8 6.57 12.23 -12.52
C PRO A 8 6.45 11.88 -11.04
N ILE A 9 5.28 11.37 -10.64
CA ILE A 9 5.05 10.71 -9.35
C ILE A 9 5.03 9.20 -9.61
N VAL A 10 5.91 8.45 -8.97
CA VAL A 10 5.96 7.00 -9.13
C VAL A 10 5.26 6.34 -7.95
N ILE A 11 4.16 5.63 -8.19
CA ILE A 11 3.48 4.84 -7.16
C ILE A 11 4.11 3.43 -7.11
N GLY A 12 4.68 3.07 -5.96
CA GLY A 12 5.05 1.70 -5.64
C GLY A 12 3.95 1.03 -4.83
N ARG A 13 3.20 0.09 -5.43
CA ARG A 13 2.11 -0.63 -4.75
C ARG A 13 2.59 -1.92 -4.10
N HIS A 14 2.30 -2.12 -2.82
CA HIS A 14 2.51 -3.42 -2.16
C HIS A 14 1.45 -4.44 -2.60
N ALA A 15 1.66 -5.12 -3.72
CA ALA A 15 0.70 -6.06 -4.31
C ALA A 15 0.59 -7.42 -3.57
N HIS A 16 0.43 -7.39 -2.24
CA HIS A 16 0.28 -8.59 -1.42
C HIS A 16 -0.66 -8.36 -0.24
N ALA A 17 -1.62 -9.28 -0.08
CA ALA A 17 -2.54 -9.37 1.05
C ALA A 17 -3.31 -8.07 1.34
N ASP A 18 -3.45 -7.68 2.61
CA ASP A 18 -4.42 -6.67 3.06
C ASP A 18 -5.84 -7.02 2.55
N GLN A 19 -6.60 -6.04 2.05
CA GLN A 19 -7.96 -6.24 1.52
C GLN A 19 -8.02 -7.24 0.36
N TYR A 20 -6.92 -7.46 -0.36
CA TYR A 20 -6.88 -8.31 -1.56
C TYR A 20 -6.70 -9.80 -1.23
N LYS A 21 -6.44 -10.13 0.04
CA LYS A 21 -6.49 -11.51 0.56
C LYS A 21 -7.15 -11.52 1.95
N CYS A 22 -8.28 -10.84 2.05
CA CYS A 22 -9.10 -10.85 3.26
C CYS A 22 -10.12 -11.98 3.20
N GLU A 23 -10.53 -12.43 4.38
CA GLU A 23 -11.75 -13.22 4.57
C GLU A 23 -12.82 -12.31 5.17
N GLN A 24 -14.05 -12.44 4.70
CA GLN A 24 -15.16 -11.61 5.16
C GLN A 24 -16.48 -12.36 5.10
N PHE A 25 -17.38 -12.01 5.99
CA PHE A 25 -18.74 -12.54 6.00
C PHE A 25 -19.72 -11.50 6.53
N GLN A 26 -20.98 -11.67 6.17
CA GLN A 26 -22.10 -10.94 6.74
C GLN A 26 -22.65 -11.76 7.91
N THR A 27 -22.94 -11.11 9.05
CA THR A 27 -23.66 -11.77 10.13
C THR A 27 -25.16 -11.75 9.83
N ASP A 28 -25.88 -12.76 10.30
CA ASP A 28 -27.34 -12.72 10.34
C ASP A 28 -27.81 -11.65 11.35
N ASN A 29 -29.10 -11.32 11.35
CA ASN A 29 -29.72 -10.37 12.29
C ASN A 29 -29.88 -10.96 13.70
N THR A 30 -28.89 -11.74 14.14
CA THR A 30 -28.85 -12.42 15.43
C THR A 30 -27.67 -11.91 16.25
N PRO A 31 -27.85 -11.60 17.55
CA PRO A 31 -26.76 -11.23 18.43
C PRO A 31 -25.65 -12.29 18.47
N GLY A 32 -24.40 -11.86 18.63
CA GLY A 32 -23.27 -12.77 18.62
C GLY A 32 -21.92 -12.09 18.78
N THR A 33 -20.92 -12.87 19.16
CA THR A 33 -19.57 -12.36 19.41
C THR A 33 -18.63 -12.76 18.29
N VAL A 34 -17.76 -11.84 17.89
CA VAL A 34 -16.71 -12.09 16.90
C VAL A 34 -15.35 -11.90 17.55
N ASP A 35 -14.56 -12.97 17.56
CA ASP A 35 -13.22 -12.99 18.11
C ASP A 35 -12.18 -13.21 16.98
N LEU A 36 -11.04 -12.55 17.09
CA LEU A 36 -9.84 -12.83 16.30
C LEU A 36 -8.94 -13.75 17.12
N VAL A 37 -8.66 -14.95 16.59
CA VAL A 37 -7.90 -15.99 17.30
C VAL A 37 -6.65 -16.36 16.51
N PHE A 38 -5.50 -16.35 17.17
CA PHE A 38 -4.22 -16.84 16.67
C PHE A 38 -3.79 -18.08 17.44
N HIS A 39 -3.56 -19.18 16.72
CA HIS A 39 -3.12 -20.47 17.26
C HIS A 39 -1.66 -20.75 16.83
N PRO A 40 -0.69 -20.68 17.76
CA PRO A 40 0.68 -21.07 17.49
C PRO A 40 0.81 -22.57 17.21
N ASN A 41 1.56 -22.92 16.16
CA ASN A 41 1.80 -24.32 15.80
C ASN A 41 2.77 -25.03 16.74
N ASP A 42 3.55 -24.29 17.53
CA ASP A 42 4.51 -24.82 18.49
C ASP A 42 3.87 -25.19 19.84
N GLY A 43 2.55 -25.03 19.97
CA GLY A 43 1.81 -25.30 21.19
C GLY A 43 1.95 -24.24 22.28
N SER A 44 2.60 -23.11 21.99
CA SER A 44 2.63 -21.95 22.91
C SER A 44 1.24 -21.32 23.05
N GLU A 45 1.07 -20.48 24.08
CA GLU A 45 -0.20 -19.82 24.34
C GLU A 45 -0.61 -18.92 23.17
N GLY A 46 -1.80 -19.19 22.62
CA GLY A 46 -2.37 -18.39 21.55
C GLY A 46 -2.89 -17.04 22.00
N LYS A 47 -3.42 -16.27 21.06
CA LYS A 47 -3.97 -14.95 21.34
C LYS A 47 -5.41 -14.85 20.83
N THR A 48 -6.32 -14.49 21.72
CA THR A 48 -7.71 -14.17 21.39
C THR A 48 -7.96 -12.69 21.66
N VAL A 49 -8.54 -12.00 20.70
CA VAL A 49 -8.95 -10.59 20.82
C VAL A 49 -10.41 -10.47 20.38
N ARG A 50 -11.28 -10.02 21.29
CA ARG A 50 -12.66 -9.67 20.94
C ARG A 50 -12.66 -8.52 19.95
N LEU A 51 -13.19 -8.76 18.75
CA LEU A 51 -13.37 -7.72 17.72
C LEU A 51 -14.61 -6.89 18.04
N PHE A 52 -15.75 -7.57 18.19
CA PHE A 52 -17.03 -6.93 18.46
C PHE A 52 -18.04 -7.92 19.04
N GLU A 53 -19.06 -7.40 19.71
CA GLU A 53 -20.23 -8.15 20.17
C GLU A 53 -21.47 -7.47 19.58
N PHE A 54 -22.08 -8.14 18.60
CA PHE A 54 -23.34 -7.74 17.99
C PHE A 54 -24.46 -7.95 18.99
N LYS A 55 -25.25 -6.91 19.19
CA LYS A 55 -26.46 -6.92 20.02
C LYS A 55 -27.71 -6.92 19.14
N GLU A 56 -28.87 -7.01 19.76
CA GLU A 56 -30.14 -7.03 19.05
C GLU A 56 -30.36 -5.73 18.24
N GLU A 57 -29.92 -4.58 18.80
CA GLU A 57 -30.08 -3.26 18.18
C GLU A 57 -29.17 -2.99 16.98
N ASP A 58 -28.14 -3.81 16.75
CA ASP A 58 -27.20 -3.63 15.62
C ASP A 58 -27.78 -4.15 14.29
N GLU A 59 -28.84 -4.97 14.34
CA GLU A 59 -29.50 -5.58 13.16
C GLU A 59 -28.52 -6.34 12.24
N GLY A 60 -27.54 -7.04 12.84
CA GLY A 60 -26.49 -7.76 12.12
C GLY A 60 -25.32 -6.85 11.71
N GLY A 61 -24.58 -7.23 10.66
CA GLY A 61 -23.43 -6.46 10.21
C GLY A 61 -22.48 -7.24 9.31
N VAL A 62 -21.26 -6.71 9.15
CA VAL A 62 -20.21 -7.31 8.32
C VAL A 62 -18.89 -7.36 9.09
N VAL A 63 -18.14 -8.41 8.85
CA VAL A 63 -16.86 -8.68 9.51
C VAL A 63 -15.82 -8.97 8.45
N MET A 64 -14.60 -8.46 8.65
CA MET A 64 -13.46 -8.71 7.79
C MET A 64 -12.20 -8.98 8.62
N GLY A 65 -11.44 -9.99 8.21
CA GLY A 65 -10.09 -10.27 8.69
C GLY A 65 -9.08 -10.15 7.56
N MET A 66 -7.98 -9.45 7.80
CA MET A 66 -6.88 -9.32 6.84
C MET A 66 -5.53 -9.49 7.52
N TYR A 67 -4.50 -9.77 6.74
CA TYR A 67 -3.15 -10.00 7.24
C TYR A 67 -2.10 -9.46 6.28
N ASN A 68 -0.88 -9.33 6.79
CA ASN A 68 0.31 -9.25 5.96
C ASN A 68 1.47 -9.99 6.63
N THR A 69 2.60 -10.14 5.93
CA THR A 69 3.78 -10.83 6.48
C THR A 69 4.99 -9.92 6.49
N LYS A 70 5.79 -9.99 7.55
CA LYS A 70 7.01 -9.18 7.68
C LYS A 70 7.95 -9.36 6.48
N ARG A 71 8.14 -10.59 6.01
CA ARG A 71 8.94 -10.91 4.82
C ARG A 71 8.44 -10.18 3.57
N SER A 72 7.12 -10.12 3.35
CA SER A 72 6.54 -9.43 2.19
C SER A 72 6.76 -7.92 2.29
N ILE A 73 6.59 -7.34 3.48
CA ILE A 73 6.83 -5.93 3.76
C ILE A 73 8.31 -5.56 3.54
N GLU A 74 9.24 -6.36 4.07
CA GLU A 74 10.69 -6.16 3.87
C GLU A 74 11.07 -6.21 2.39
N SER A 75 10.53 -7.17 1.64
CA SER A 75 10.77 -7.29 0.20
C SER A 75 10.26 -6.06 -0.56
N PHE A 76 9.04 -5.60 -0.23
CA PHE A 76 8.46 -4.40 -0.80
C PHE A 76 9.30 -3.15 -0.50
N ALA A 77 9.71 -2.95 0.76
CA ALA A 77 10.55 -1.83 1.17
C ALA A 77 11.87 -1.79 0.39
N ARG A 78 12.57 -2.92 0.28
CA ARG A 78 13.82 -3.05 -0.49
C ARG A 78 13.63 -2.68 -1.96
N CYS A 79 12.55 -3.14 -2.59
CA CYS A 79 12.22 -2.77 -3.96
C CYS A 79 12.04 -1.25 -4.09
N CYS A 80 11.28 -0.62 -3.18
CA CYS A 80 11.05 0.82 -3.20
C CYS A 80 12.34 1.63 -3.01
N PHE A 81 13.19 1.26 -2.04
CA PHE A 81 14.47 1.95 -1.81
C PHE A 81 15.41 1.82 -3.02
N THR A 82 15.56 0.61 -3.55
CA THR A 82 16.42 0.35 -4.71
C THR A 82 15.92 1.11 -5.95
N TYR A 83 14.61 1.11 -6.18
CA TYR A 83 14.02 1.83 -7.30
C TYR A 83 14.20 3.35 -7.16
N ALA A 84 13.92 3.91 -5.98
CA ALA A 84 14.09 5.33 -5.70
C ALA A 84 15.54 5.82 -5.91
N LEU A 85 16.52 5.06 -5.42
CA LEU A 85 17.94 5.32 -5.69
C LEU A 85 18.26 5.28 -7.18
N GLY A 86 17.78 4.25 -7.89
CA GLY A 86 18.01 4.09 -9.32
C GLY A 86 17.40 5.21 -10.17
N GLN A 87 16.28 5.80 -9.73
CA GLN A 87 15.63 6.94 -10.38
C GLN A 87 16.17 8.30 -9.91
N GLY A 88 17.01 8.34 -8.88
CA GLY A 88 17.46 9.61 -8.30
C GLY A 88 16.33 10.40 -7.65
N MET A 89 15.37 9.73 -7.01
CA MET A 89 14.18 10.34 -6.41
C MET A 89 14.09 10.07 -4.90
N PRO A 90 13.60 11.03 -4.09
CA PRO A 90 13.28 10.75 -2.69
C PRO A 90 12.12 9.75 -2.58
N LEU A 91 12.08 9.03 -1.45
CA LEU A 91 11.07 8.00 -1.18
C LEU A 91 10.15 8.42 -0.02
N TYR A 92 8.84 8.30 -0.24
CA TYR A 92 7.84 8.43 0.82
C TYR A 92 7.11 7.12 1.01
N PHE A 93 6.94 6.68 2.26
CA PHE A 93 6.01 5.60 2.60
C PHE A 93 4.82 6.18 3.37
N SER A 94 3.60 5.87 2.93
CA SER A 94 2.38 6.34 3.59
C SER A 94 1.63 5.23 4.32
N SER A 95 1.12 5.52 5.52
CA SER A 95 0.24 4.61 6.26
C SER A 95 -0.75 5.35 7.15
N LYS A 96 -1.62 4.64 7.89
CA LYS A 96 -2.52 5.19 8.90
C LYS A 96 -2.16 4.64 10.30
N ASN A 97 -0.88 4.59 10.64
CA ASN A 97 -0.37 4.04 11.90
C ASN A 97 -0.86 4.76 13.18
N THR A 98 -1.46 5.95 13.09
CA THR A 98 -2.15 6.57 14.24
C THR A 98 -3.41 5.80 14.65
N ILE A 99 -4.07 5.14 13.69
CA ILE A 99 -5.25 4.29 13.90
C ILE A 99 -4.82 2.82 13.98
N LEU A 100 -4.14 2.32 12.95
CA LEU A 100 -3.66 0.95 12.88
C LEU A 100 -2.28 0.81 13.53
N LYS A 101 -2.20 1.11 14.84
CA LYS A 101 -0.95 1.25 15.59
C LYS A 101 -0.01 0.04 15.46
N VAL A 102 -0.57 -1.17 15.51
CA VAL A 102 0.21 -2.41 15.35
C VAL A 102 0.43 -2.71 13.87
N TYR A 103 -0.64 -2.82 13.09
CA TYR A 103 -0.56 -3.28 11.70
C TYR A 103 0.32 -2.37 10.83
N ASP A 104 0.02 -1.08 10.80
CA ASP A 104 0.77 -0.09 10.01
C ASP A 104 2.06 0.34 10.72
N GLY A 105 2.15 0.13 12.04
CA GLY A 105 3.39 0.27 12.81
C GLY A 105 4.46 -0.68 12.29
N VAL A 106 4.13 -1.95 12.06
CA VAL A 106 5.08 -2.94 11.53
C VAL A 106 5.62 -2.51 10.16
N PHE A 107 4.79 -1.97 9.27
CA PHE A 107 5.27 -1.42 7.99
C PHE A 107 6.26 -0.29 8.20
N LYS A 108 5.88 0.71 9.00
CA LYS A 108 6.72 1.87 9.30
C LYS A 108 8.07 1.44 9.87
N ASP A 109 8.04 0.56 10.87
CA ASP A 109 9.24 0.11 11.58
C ASP A 109 10.17 -0.68 10.66
N VAL A 110 9.62 -1.55 9.80
CA VAL A 110 10.42 -2.30 8.81
C VAL A 110 11.09 -1.35 7.81
N PHE A 111 10.35 -0.40 7.24
CA PHE A 111 10.93 0.57 6.32
C PHE A 111 12.03 1.40 7.00
N GLN A 112 11.79 1.87 8.22
CA GLN A 112 12.76 2.66 8.97
C GLN A 112 14.03 1.87 9.29
N GLN A 113 13.88 0.63 9.77
CA GLN A 113 15.01 -0.25 10.07
C GLN A 113 15.86 -0.54 8.82
N LEU A 114 15.23 -0.81 7.68
CA LEU A 114 15.94 -1.03 6.42
C LEU A 114 16.64 0.23 5.93
N TYR A 115 15.97 1.39 6.02
CA TYR A 115 16.58 2.66 5.66
C TYR A 115 17.86 2.90 6.48
N ASP A 116 17.75 2.83 7.81
CA ASP A 116 18.85 3.15 8.72
C ASP A 116 20.02 2.19 8.59
N ASN A 117 19.76 0.90 8.39
CA ASN A 117 20.81 -0.11 8.38
C ASN A 117 21.48 -0.28 7.01
N GLU A 118 20.79 0.05 5.91
CA GLU A 118 21.24 -0.37 4.57
C GLU A 118 21.24 0.73 3.50
N TYR A 119 20.34 1.71 3.60
CA TYR A 119 20.11 2.65 2.49
C TYR A 119 20.45 4.11 2.81
N ARG A 120 20.46 4.52 4.09
CA ARG A 120 20.65 5.91 4.52
C ARG A 120 21.89 6.56 3.90
N ASP A 121 23.06 5.93 4.04
CA ASP A 121 24.32 6.47 3.51
C ASP A 121 24.28 6.66 1.98
N GLN A 122 23.59 5.75 1.28
CA GLN A 122 23.45 5.80 -0.19
C GLN A 122 22.51 6.93 -0.61
N PHE A 123 21.40 7.12 0.11
CA PHE A 123 20.45 8.21 -0.11
C PHE A 123 21.10 9.56 0.17
N GLU A 124 21.76 9.72 1.32
CA GLU A 124 22.41 10.98 1.71
C GLU A 124 23.53 11.36 0.71
N LYS A 125 24.33 10.39 0.27
CA LYS A 125 25.36 10.62 -0.77
C LYS A 125 24.77 11.08 -2.11
N ALA A 126 23.57 10.62 -2.44
CA ALA A 126 22.84 11.03 -3.64
C ALA A 126 22.02 12.33 -3.45
N GLY A 127 22.02 12.93 -2.25
CA GLY A 127 21.18 14.09 -1.93
C GLY A 127 19.69 13.76 -1.83
N LEU A 128 19.34 12.49 -1.57
CA LEU A 128 17.99 11.97 -1.44
C LEU A 128 17.65 11.69 0.02
N TRP A 129 16.37 11.45 0.31
CA TRP A 129 15.90 11.09 1.64
C TRP A 129 14.75 10.10 1.58
N TYR A 130 14.47 9.47 2.72
CA TYR A 130 13.29 8.68 2.99
C TYR A 130 12.46 9.33 4.11
N GLU A 131 11.14 9.32 3.97
CA GLU A 131 10.23 9.78 5.01
C GLU A 131 8.96 8.91 5.10
N HIS A 132 8.56 8.55 6.32
CA HIS A 132 7.21 8.05 6.59
C HIS A 132 6.24 9.22 6.79
N ARG A 133 5.08 9.17 6.13
CA ARG A 133 3.99 10.13 6.33
C ARG A 133 2.67 9.43 6.62
N LEU A 134 1.77 10.14 7.30
CA LEU A 134 0.39 9.71 7.36
C LEU A 134 -0.26 9.90 5.99
N ILE A 135 -1.12 8.96 5.59
CA ILE A 135 -1.72 8.94 4.25
C ILE A 135 -2.50 10.22 3.92
N ASP A 136 -3.18 10.82 4.91
CA ASP A 136 -3.90 12.09 4.78
C ASP A 136 -2.98 13.29 4.53
N ASP A 137 -1.82 13.33 5.16
CA ASP A 137 -0.81 14.35 4.87
C ASP A 137 -0.15 14.08 3.51
N MET A 138 0.15 12.82 3.20
CA MET A 138 0.82 12.44 1.95
C MET A 138 -0.01 12.77 0.70
N VAL A 139 -1.32 12.52 0.71
CA VAL A 139 -2.20 12.91 -0.42
C VAL A 139 -2.22 14.43 -0.61
N ALA A 140 -2.24 15.20 0.48
CA ALA A 140 -2.22 16.65 0.42
C ALA A 140 -0.87 17.19 -0.09
N GLN A 141 0.23 16.62 0.37
CA GLN A 141 1.57 16.92 -0.12
C GLN A 141 1.70 16.59 -1.61
N ALA A 142 1.24 15.42 -2.04
CA ALA A 142 1.33 14.99 -3.44
C ALA A 142 0.65 16.01 -4.36
N ILE A 143 -0.57 16.44 -4.04
CA ILE A 143 -1.30 17.46 -4.81
C ILE A 143 -0.56 18.80 -4.87
N LYS A 144 0.05 19.23 -3.76
CA LYS A 144 0.75 20.53 -3.66
C LYS A 144 2.19 20.50 -4.20
N SER A 145 2.76 19.31 -4.40
CA SER A 145 4.12 19.13 -4.86
C SER A 145 4.28 19.46 -6.35
N LYS A 146 5.53 19.45 -6.81
CA LYS A 146 5.87 19.44 -8.24
C LYS A 146 6.00 18.03 -8.83
N GLY A 147 5.67 16.98 -8.06
CA GLY A 147 6.04 15.61 -8.36
C GLY A 147 7.53 15.31 -8.09
N GLY A 148 8.09 14.29 -8.72
CA GLY A 148 9.52 13.96 -8.66
C GLY A 148 9.91 13.10 -7.45
N PHE A 149 9.05 12.16 -7.07
CA PHE A 149 9.29 11.26 -5.94
C PHE A 149 8.69 9.88 -6.17
N VAL A 150 9.22 8.90 -5.45
CA VAL A 150 8.61 7.58 -5.31
C VAL A 150 7.71 7.58 -4.08
N TRP A 151 6.49 7.09 -4.25
CA TRP A 151 5.51 6.95 -3.19
C TRP A 151 5.18 5.46 -3.01
N ALA A 152 5.75 4.86 -1.98
CA ALA A 152 5.42 3.53 -1.54
C ALA A 152 4.06 3.54 -0.82
N CYS A 153 3.09 2.85 -1.40
CA CYS A 153 1.74 2.70 -0.89
C CYS A 153 1.49 1.26 -0.46
N LYS A 154 0.71 1.09 0.62
CA LYS A 154 0.06 -0.19 0.92
C LYS A 154 -0.86 -0.60 -0.23
N ASN A 155 -1.29 -1.86 -0.22
CA ASN A 155 -1.95 -2.47 -1.38
C ASN A 155 -3.14 -1.64 -1.91
N TYR A 156 -4.09 -1.33 -1.02
CA TYR A 156 -5.29 -0.57 -1.38
C TYR A 156 -5.00 0.89 -1.75
N ASP A 157 -4.16 1.56 -0.97
CA ASP A 157 -3.78 2.95 -1.26
C ASP A 157 -3.07 3.05 -2.62
N GLY A 158 -2.22 2.07 -2.95
CA GLY A 158 -1.50 2.04 -4.23
C GLY A 158 -2.43 1.84 -5.42
N ASP A 159 -3.47 1.02 -5.26
CA ASP A 159 -4.51 0.84 -6.27
C ASP A 159 -5.22 2.17 -6.54
N VAL A 160 -5.82 2.76 -5.50
CA VAL A 160 -6.62 3.98 -5.62
C VAL A 160 -5.79 5.19 -6.05
N GLN A 161 -4.62 5.40 -5.45
CA GLN A 161 -3.81 6.58 -5.76
C GLN A 161 -3.16 6.49 -7.14
N SER A 162 -2.88 5.29 -7.66
CA SER A 162 -2.36 5.15 -9.02
C SER A 162 -3.35 5.68 -10.06
N ASP A 163 -4.65 5.40 -9.90
CA ASP A 163 -5.70 5.91 -10.79
C ASP A 163 -5.77 7.45 -10.75
N ILE A 164 -5.69 8.03 -9.55
CA ILE A 164 -5.71 9.49 -9.36
C ILE A 164 -4.49 10.13 -10.01
N VAL A 165 -3.29 9.56 -9.80
CA VAL A 165 -2.05 10.06 -10.39
C VAL A 165 -2.15 9.99 -11.92
N ALA A 166 -2.59 8.86 -12.48
CA ALA A 166 -2.76 8.69 -13.92
C ALA A 166 -3.70 9.74 -14.53
N GLN A 167 -4.86 9.95 -13.89
CA GLN A 167 -5.84 10.94 -14.33
C GLN A 167 -5.34 12.37 -14.12
N GLY A 168 -4.47 12.59 -13.13
CA GLY A 168 -3.80 13.85 -12.85
C GLY A 168 -2.83 14.26 -13.97
N TYR A 169 -2.11 13.31 -14.57
CA TYR A 169 -1.29 13.55 -15.77
C TYR A 169 -2.08 13.51 -17.10
N GLY A 170 -3.38 13.22 -17.04
CA GLY A 170 -4.32 13.45 -18.14
C GLY A 170 -5.11 12.22 -18.55
N SER A 171 -4.49 11.05 -18.60
CA SER A 171 -5.16 9.81 -19.01
C SER A 171 -4.43 8.59 -18.46
N LEU A 172 -5.21 7.57 -18.08
CA LEU A 172 -4.71 6.23 -17.78
C LEU A 172 -3.91 5.61 -18.95
N GLY A 173 -4.18 6.03 -20.18
CA GLY A 173 -3.42 5.60 -21.37
C GLY A 173 -1.97 6.12 -21.43
N LEU A 174 -1.60 7.07 -20.57
CA LEU A 174 -0.24 7.61 -20.48
C LEU A 174 0.55 7.01 -19.31
N MET A 175 -0.04 6.07 -18.56
CA MET A 175 0.59 5.45 -17.41
C MET A 175 1.18 4.08 -17.75
N THR A 176 2.41 3.85 -17.30
CA THR A 176 3.08 2.54 -17.38
C THR A 176 3.00 1.86 -16.02
N SER A 177 2.76 0.55 -16.01
CA SER A 177 2.85 -0.29 -14.82
C SER A 177 4.05 -1.22 -14.96
N ILE A 178 4.85 -1.31 -13.91
CA ILE A 178 6.05 -2.17 -13.86
C ILE A 178 6.05 -2.91 -12.53
N LEU A 179 5.90 -4.23 -12.59
CA LEU A 179 6.09 -5.13 -11.46
C LEU A 179 7.57 -5.53 -11.42
N VAL A 180 8.24 -5.18 -10.32
CA VAL A 180 9.64 -5.51 -10.07
C VAL A 180 9.71 -6.56 -8.97
N CYS A 181 10.27 -7.72 -9.28
CA CYS A 181 10.47 -8.78 -8.30
C CYS A 181 11.64 -8.46 -7.35
N PRO A 182 11.64 -9.05 -6.13
CA PRO A 182 12.70 -8.83 -5.14
C PRO A 182 14.09 -9.33 -5.56
N ASP A 183 14.18 -10.16 -6.62
CA ASP A 183 15.45 -10.63 -7.16
C ASP A 183 16.24 -9.56 -7.92
N GLY A 184 15.63 -8.39 -8.17
CA GLY A 184 16.21 -7.28 -8.93
C GLY A 184 16.44 -7.61 -10.40
N LYS A 185 15.88 -8.71 -10.91
CA LYS A 185 16.09 -9.22 -12.27
C LYS A 185 14.78 -9.39 -13.03
N THR A 186 13.74 -9.86 -12.35
CA THR A 186 12.47 -10.16 -12.99
C THR A 186 11.61 -8.89 -13.00
N VAL A 187 11.24 -8.46 -14.21
CA VAL A 187 10.41 -7.29 -14.46
C VAL A 187 9.26 -7.70 -15.38
N LEU A 188 8.04 -7.35 -15.00
CA LEU A 188 6.85 -7.43 -15.86
C LEU A 188 6.34 -6.01 -16.07
N SER A 189 6.09 -5.63 -17.33
CA SER A 189 5.46 -4.34 -17.66
C SER A 189 4.12 -4.56 -18.32
N GLU A 190 3.14 -3.75 -17.95
CA GLU A 190 1.80 -3.74 -18.52
C GLU A 190 1.29 -2.30 -18.67
N ALA A 191 0.23 -2.13 -19.46
CA ALA A 191 -0.53 -0.88 -19.42
C ALA A 191 -1.22 -0.77 -18.04
N ALA A 192 -1.23 0.41 -17.44
CA ALA A 192 -1.84 0.56 -16.12
C ALA A 192 -3.39 0.55 -16.16
N HIS A 193 -4.00 0.61 -17.34
CA HIS A 193 -5.45 0.55 -17.50
C HIS A 193 -5.95 -0.88 -17.76
N GLY A 194 -7.22 -1.13 -17.39
CA GLY A 194 -7.90 -2.38 -17.72
C GLY A 194 -8.28 -2.49 -19.21
N THR A 195 -9.16 -3.44 -19.54
CA THR A 195 -9.54 -3.77 -20.93
C THR A 195 -10.40 -2.73 -21.65
N VAL A 196 -10.66 -1.57 -21.05
CA VAL A 196 -11.44 -0.45 -21.62
C VAL A 196 -12.80 -0.89 -22.20
N THR A 197 -13.55 -1.67 -21.41
CA THR A 197 -14.78 -2.37 -21.85
C THR A 197 -15.81 -1.48 -22.54
N ARG A 198 -15.95 -0.22 -22.11
CA ARG A 198 -16.85 0.75 -22.76
C ARG A 198 -16.48 0.99 -24.23
N HIS A 199 -15.19 1.08 -24.55
CA HIS A 199 -14.73 1.30 -25.92
C HIS A 199 -14.89 0.04 -26.75
N PHE A 200 -14.65 -1.13 -26.15
CA PHE A 200 -14.90 -2.41 -26.81
C PHE A 200 -16.37 -2.56 -27.22
N ARG A 201 -17.32 -2.12 -26.38
CA ARG A 201 -18.76 -2.13 -26.73
C ARG A 201 -19.14 -1.19 -27.87
N ALA A 202 -18.38 -0.14 -28.12
CA ALA A 202 -18.60 0.75 -29.26
C ALA A 202 -17.95 0.23 -30.56
N TYR A 203 -16.95 -0.65 -30.45
CA TYR A 203 -16.31 -1.33 -31.58
C TYR A 203 -17.15 -2.50 -32.10
N GLN A 204 -17.87 -3.20 -31.22
CA GLN A 204 -18.82 -4.26 -31.56
C GLN A 204 -20.00 -3.73 -32.36
#